data_AF-A0A260Z6G6-F1
#
_entry.id   AF-A0A260Z6G6-F1
#
_cell.length_a   1.000
_cell.length_b   1.000
_cell.length_c   1.000
_cell.angle_alpha   90.00
_cell.angle_beta   90.00
_cell.angle_gamma   90.00
#
_symmetry.space_group_name_H-M   'P 1'
#
loop_
_entity.id
_entity.type
_entity.pdbx_description
1 polymer ?
#
loop_
_entity_poly.entity_id
_entity_poly.type
_entity_poly.pdbx_seq_one_letter_code
_entity_poly.pdbx_strand_id
1 'polypeptide(L)'
;SLSYHEHNNSSCVSNGHEDKVINQKPYIETFFDDFQLILRHQKSILIEFTVDLRHVTDNKFIDVLKNILESRTHCLQVNSFETYVSDTSDVLRILPYLDAKTLKSIGIYVRDSGRFEHESLLNFNEIVELEQWKMAKEVYVSRRVARIPLCHFSHFLVGFVMLKSVTKEGMSGLKEKFQQSPEFRNFCIDYSEFQDMDNFLTSLGPVHEFVKEKKWFFRTPNDDKCLSIFYDLPNHQFTFAQIEKEFVPGDAVIQD
;
A
#
# COMPACT_ATOMS: atom_id res chain seq x y z
N SER A 1 -1.86 26.13 6.10
CA SER A 1 -1.28 24.98 6.83
C SER A 1 -1.29 25.33 8.30
N LEU A 2 -1.58 24.40 9.21
CA LEU A 2 -1.43 24.63 10.65
C LEU A 2 -0.15 23.92 11.13
N SER A 3 0.67 24.63 11.91
CA SER A 3 1.86 24.05 12.54
C SER A 3 1.86 24.34 14.04
N TYR A 4 2.33 23.37 14.82
CA TYR A 4 2.31 23.41 16.28
C TYR A 4 3.73 23.21 16.79
N HIS A 5 4.23 24.16 17.57
CA HIS A 5 5.60 24.17 18.08
C HIS A 5 5.61 24.33 19.59
N GLU A 6 6.63 23.76 20.24
CA GLU A 6 6.87 23.99 21.67
C GLU A 6 7.31 25.44 21.90
N HIS A 7 6.74 26.10 22.92
CA HIS A 7 7.10 27.46 23.31
C HIS A 7 7.05 27.61 24.83
N ASN A 8 8.18 27.48 25.53
CA ASN A 8 8.28 27.73 26.98
C ASN A 8 7.17 27.02 27.82
N ASN A 9 7.05 25.69 27.74
CA ASN A 9 5.97 24.88 28.36
C ASN A 9 4.54 25.23 27.88
N SER A 10 4.42 25.98 26.79
CA SER A 10 3.18 26.34 26.11
C SER A 10 3.27 25.90 24.65
N SER A 11 2.20 26.10 23.87
CA SER A 11 2.21 25.81 22.45
C SER A 11 2.14 27.09 21.62
N CYS A 12 2.87 27.12 20.52
CA CYS A 12 2.73 28.13 19.47
C CYS A 12 2.05 27.49 18.27
N VAL A 13 0.86 27.98 17.92
CA VAL A 13 0.10 27.55 16.74
C VAL A 13 0.24 28.61 15.66
N SER A 14 0.76 28.23 14.50
CA SER A 14 0.91 29.13 13.34
C SER A 14 0.05 28.66 12.18
N ASN A 15 -0.60 29.60 11.48
CA ASN A 15 -1.33 29.34 10.24
C ASN A 15 -0.59 29.82 8.98
N GLY A 16 0.66 30.32 9.12
CA GLY A 16 1.47 30.92 8.07
C GLY A 16 1.30 32.44 7.92
N HIS A 17 0.30 33.04 8.57
CA HIS A 17 0.07 34.48 8.61
C HIS A 17 0.21 35.05 10.02
N GLU A 18 -0.30 34.31 11.01
CA GLU A 18 -0.32 34.70 12.40
C GLU A 18 0.08 33.52 13.30
N ASP A 19 0.70 33.88 14.41
CA ASP A 19 1.11 32.96 15.47
C ASP A 19 0.28 33.23 16.73
N LYS A 20 -0.21 32.17 17.35
CA LYS A 20 -0.97 32.23 18.59
C LYS A 20 -0.33 31.34 19.65
N VAL A 21 -0.01 31.92 20.79
CA VAL A 21 0.50 31.18 21.96
C VAL A 21 -0.67 30.71 22.82
N ILE A 22 -0.74 29.41 23.09
CA ILE A 22 -1.68 28.80 24.04
C ILE A 22 -0.90 28.45 25.31
N ASN A 23 -1.10 29.26 26.35
CA ASN A 23 -0.34 29.18 27.59
C ASN A 23 -0.58 27.85 28.33
N GLN A 24 0.50 27.31 28.92
CA GLN A 24 0.48 26.16 29.84
C GLN A 24 -0.12 24.87 29.24
N LYS A 25 -0.04 24.71 27.92
CA LYS A 25 -0.52 23.50 27.23
C LYS A 25 0.54 23.00 26.24
N PRO A 26 0.94 21.71 26.32
CA PRO A 26 1.86 21.13 25.34
C PRO A 26 1.32 21.22 23.91
N TYR A 27 2.22 21.40 22.94
CA TYR A 27 1.84 21.53 21.53
C TYR A 27 1.12 20.29 20.99
N ILE A 28 1.50 19.10 21.45
CA ILE A 28 0.91 17.83 21.00
C ILE A 28 -0.55 17.70 21.46
N GLU A 29 -0.85 18.12 22.70
CA GLU A 29 -2.22 18.15 23.22
C GLU A 29 -3.04 19.23 22.51
N THR A 30 -2.42 20.38 22.21
CA THR A 30 -3.08 21.45 21.45
C THR A 30 -3.44 20.97 20.04
N PHE A 31 -2.51 20.28 19.36
CA PHE A 31 -2.74 19.66 18.07
C PHE A 31 -3.90 18.66 18.13
N PHE A 32 -3.92 17.75 19.09
CA PHE A 32 -4.94 16.71 19.13
C PHE A 32 -6.35 17.24 19.45
N ASP A 33 -6.47 18.28 20.28
CA ASP A 33 -7.75 18.93 20.52
C ASP A 33 -8.31 19.57 19.24
N ASP A 34 -7.46 20.32 18.53
CA ASP A 34 -7.83 20.96 17.27
C ASP A 34 -8.12 19.90 16.18
N PHE A 35 -7.29 18.85 16.11
CA PHE A 35 -7.45 17.75 15.16
C PHE A 35 -8.75 16.96 15.42
N GLN A 36 -9.07 16.67 16.68
CA GLN A 36 -10.34 16.03 17.04
C GLN A 36 -11.54 16.90 16.65
N LEU A 37 -11.45 18.22 16.86
CA LEU A 37 -12.49 19.16 16.45
C LEU A 37 -12.65 19.17 14.92
N ILE A 38 -11.54 19.25 14.18
CA ILE A 38 -11.54 19.21 12.70
C ILE A 38 -12.21 17.92 12.23
N LEU A 39 -11.78 16.76 12.73
CA LEU A 39 -12.33 15.47 12.34
C LEU A 39 -13.82 15.34 12.72
N ARG A 40 -14.25 15.88 13.87
CA ARG A 40 -15.67 15.89 14.27
C ARG A 40 -16.55 16.65 13.27
N HIS A 41 -16.03 17.72 12.69
CA HIS A 41 -16.73 18.52 11.68
C HIS A 41 -16.45 18.07 10.24
N GLN A 42 -15.53 17.13 10.02
CA GLN A 42 -15.22 16.55 8.72
C GLN A 42 -16.34 15.60 8.27
N LYS A 43 -17.24 16.13 7.43
CA LYS A 43 -18.40 15.40 6.88
C LYS A 43 -18.22 14.93 5.44
N SER A 44 -17.30 15.52 4.69
CA SER A 44 -17.00 15.10 3.31
C SER A 44 -15.95 14.00 3.30
N ILE A 45 -15.93 13.23 2.21
CA ILE A 45 -14.88 12.24 1.94
C ILE A 45 -13.56 12.99 1.75
N LEU A 46 -12.56 12.66 2.56
CA LEU A 46 -11.21 13.16 2.38
C LEU A 46 -10.62 12.55 1.11
N ILE A 47 -10.04 13.39 0.26
CA ILE A 47 -9.34 12.90 -0.94
C ILE A 47 -8.15 12.04 -0.52
N GLU A 48 -7.41 12.50 0.47
CA GLU A 48 -6.20 11.86 0.97
C GLU A 48 -6.11 12.03 2.48
N PHE A 49 -5.66 10.99 3.17
CA PHE A 49 -5.31 11.03 4.58
C PHE A 49 -3.96 10.35 4.78
N THR A 50 -2.94 11.16 5.07
CA THR A 50 -1.56 10.70 5.18
C THR A 50 -1.05 10.89 6.60
N VAL A 51 -0.57 9.81 7.20
CA VAL A 51 0.00 9.79 8.55
C VAL A 51 1.50 9.56 8.43
N ASP A 52 2.24 10.66 8.33
CA ASP A 52 3.70 10.65 8.20
C ASP A 52 4.38 10.63 9.56
N LEU A 53 4.91 9.45 9.92
CA LEU A 53 5.59 9.21 11.17
C LEU A 53 7.06 8.82 10.95
N ARG A 54 7.65 9.16 9.79
CA ARG A 54 9.01 8.76 9.43
C ARG A 54 10.06 9.12 10.47
N HIS A 55 9.92 10.27 11.12
CA HIS A 55 10.87 10.79 12.09
C HIS A 55 10.34 10.77 13.53
N VAL A 56 9.26 10.04 13.78
CA VAL A 56 8.64 9.92 15.11
C VAL A 56 9.05 8.60 15.75
N THR A 57 9.68 8.68 16.92
CA THR A 57 10.24 7.51 17.62
C THR A 57 9.34 6.93 18.70
N ASP A 58 8.32 7.67 19.15
CA ASP A 58 7.34 7.18 20.12
C ASP A 58 5.98 6.85 19.49
N ASN A 59 5.23 5.98 20.15
CA ASN A 59 3.91 5.54 19.69
C ASN A 59 2.76 6.38 20.28
N LYS A 60 3.05 7.44 21.06
CA LYS A 60 1.99 8.22 21.71
C LYS A 60 1.09 8.89 20.68
N PHE A 61 1.68 9.39 19.60
CA PHE A 61 0.91 10.01 18.52
C PHE A 61 -0.11 9.04 17.93
N ILE A 62 0.32 7.81 17.59
CA ILE A 62 -0.55 6.84 16.92
C ILE A 62 -1.61 6.27 17.88
N ASP A 63 -1.29 6.14 19.17
CA ASP A 63 -2.26 5.73 20.18
C ASP A 63 -3.36 6.78 20.39
N VAL A 64 -3.01 8.07 20.44
CA VAL A 64 -4.01 9.16 20.54
C VAL A 64 -4.83 9.25 19.25
N LEU A 65 -4.20 9.13 18.07
CA LEU A 65 -4.89 9.09 16.79
C LEU A 65 -5.92 7.94 16.75
N LYS A 66 -5.52 6.73 17.17
CA LYS A 66 -6.43 5.58 17.29
C LYS A 66 -7.65 5.93 18.13
N ASN A 67 -7.43 6.49 19.32
CA ASN A 67 -8.54 6.83 20.24
C ASN A 67 -9.50 7.85 19.62
N ILE A 68 -8.97 8.84 18.90
CA ILE A 68 -9.80 9.83 18.18
C ILE A 68 -10.62 9.14 17.11
N LEU A 69 -10.01 8.30 16.27
CA LEU A 69 -10.70 7.60 15.18
C LEU A 69 -11.77 6.62 15.71
N GLU A 70 -11.43 5.86 16.75
CA GLU A 70 -12.30 4.90 17.44
C GLU A 70 -13.49 5.57 18.14
N SER A 71 -13.31 6.78 18.67
CA SER A 71 -14.39 7.53 19.35
C SER A 71 -15.46 8.09 18.41
N ARG A 72 -15.23 8.04 17.08
CA ARG A 72 -16.17 8.59 16.10
C ARG A 72 -17.42 7.72 16.01
N THR A 73 -18.57 8.35 15.78
CA THR A 73 -19.82 7.63 15.53
C THR A 73 -19.80 6.87 14.20
N HIS A 74 -19.01 7.33 13.23
CA HIS A 74 -18.81 6.72 11.93
C HIS A 74 -17.34 6.71 11.56
N CYS A 75 -16.91 5.67 10.83
CA CYS A 75 -15.56 5.57 10.29
C CYS A 75 -15.18 6.83 9.50
N LEU A 76 -13.90 7.18 9.51
CA LEU A 76 -13.41 8.32 8.73
C LEU A 76 -13.50 7.98 7.23
N GLN A 77 -14.21 8.81 6.48
CA GLN A 77 -14.38 8.62 5.05
C GLN A 77 -13.19 9.22 4.30
N VAL A 78 -12.44 8.35 3.61
CA VAL A 78 -11.21 8.70 2.88
C VAL A 78 -11.20 7.95 1.56
N ASN A 79 -10.68 8.56 0.49
CA ASN A 79 -10.42 7.90 -0.80
C ASN A 79 -9.04 7.21 -0.83
N SER A 80 -7.97 7.89 -0.39
CA SER A 80 -6.60 7.36 -0.34
C SER A 80 -6.01 7.48 1.06
N PHE A 81 -5.50 6.39 1.62
CA PHE A 81 -4.84 6.37 2.92
C PHE A 81 -3.37 6.00 2.77
N GLU A 82 -2.50 6.77 3.41
CA GLU A 82 -1.07 6.48 3.48
C GLU A 82 -0.55 6.55 4.91
N THR A 83 0.35 5.65 5.28
CA THR A 83 0.99 5.68 6.60
C THR A 83 2.41 5.15 6.57
N TYR A 84 3.24 5.67 7.46
CA TYR A 84 4.61 5.19 7.71
C TYR A 84 4.65 4.46 9.05
N VAL A 85 4.98 3.16 9.01
CA VAL A 85 4.80 2.26 10.15
C VAL A 85 6.10 1.63 10.63
N SER A 86 6.19 1.45 11.95
CA SER A 86 7.25 0.65 12.59
C SER A 86 6.94 -0.83 12.50
N ASP A 87 5.69 -1.25 12.66
CA ASP A 87 5.27 -2.66 12.64
C ASP A 87 3.78 -2.82 12.22
N THR A 88 3.26 -4.05 12.24
CA THR A 88 1.86 -4.35 11.87
C THR A 88 0.86 -3.61 12.75
N SER A 89 1.14 -3.43 14.05
CA SER A 89 0.20 -2.85 15.00
C SER A 89 -0.13 -1.41 14.64
N ASP A 90 0.82 -0.66 14.07
CA ASP A 90 0.59 0.71 13.61
C ASP A 90 -0.45 0.78 12.49
N VAL A 91 -0.46 -0.18 11.56
CA VAL A 91 -1.48 -0.26 10.52
C VAL A 91 -2.85 -0.53 11.16
N LEU A 92 -2.91 -1.48 12.09
CA LEU A 92 -4.14 -1.88 12.78
C LEU A 92 -4.69 -0.81 13.73
N ARG A 93 -3.85 0.14 14.18
CA ARG A 93 -4.29 1.31 14.96
C ARG A 93 -5.06 2.34 14.13
N ILE A 94 -4.99 2.29 12.80
CA ILE A 94 -5.59 3.32 11.91
C ILE A 94 -6.57 2.70 10.92
N LEU A 95 -6.13 1.73 10.11
CA LEU A 95 -6.88 1.21 8.96
C LEU A 95 -8.29 0.71 9.31
N PRO A 96 -8.53 -0.02 10.41
CA PRO A 96 -9.87 -0.51 10.76
C PRO A 96 -10.91 0.59 11.02
N TYR A 97 -10.48 1.83 11.27
CA TYR A 97 -11.36 2.95 11.59
C TYR A 97 -11.65 3.85 10.37
N LEU A 98 -11.19 3.44 9.18
CA LEU A 98 -11.50 4.08 7.90
C LEU A 98 -12.71 3.41 7.24
N ASP A 99 -13.52 4.18 6.50
CA ASP A 99 -14.68 3.64 5.80
C ASP A 99 -14.25 2.84 4.57
N ALA A 100 -14.42 1.52 4.63
CA ALA A 100 -14.07 0.58 3.56
C ALA A 100 -14.78 0.89 2.23
N LYS A 101 -15.97 1.50 2.26
CA LYS A 101 -16.74 1.80 1.04
C LYS A 101 -16.17 2.96 0.25
N THR A 102 -15.52 3.91 0.93
CA THR A 102 -14.92 5.07 0.29
C THR A 102 -13.44 4.85 -0.03
N LEU A 103 -12.77 3.98 0.74
CA LEU A 103 -11.34 3.72 0.61
C LEU A 103 -11.01 2.97 -0.68
N LYS A 104 -10.22 3.60 -1.55
CA LYS A 104 -9.83 3.06 -2.86
C LYS A 104 -8.36 2.65 -2.89
N SER A 105 -7.49 3.37 -2.18
CA SER A 105 -6.04 3.15 -2.20
C SER A 105 -5.47 3.06 -0.79
N ILE A 106 -4.53 2.14 -0.59
CA ILE A 106 -3.81 1.92 0.67
C ILE A 106 -2.30 1.97 0.41
N GLY A 107 -1.61 2.90 1.04
CA GLY A 107 -0.15 3.02 1.09
C GLY A 107 0.41 2.69 2.47
N ILE A 108 1.35 1.75 2.56
CA ILE A 108 2.04 1.38 3.80
C ILE A 108 3.54 1.42 3.55
N TYR A 109 4.21 2.36 4.23
CA TYR A 109 5.62 2.68 4.00
C TYR A 109 6.46 2.51 5.28
N VAL A 110 7.77 2.51 5.11
CA VAL A 110 8.75 2.31 6.19
C VAL A 110 9.00 3.60 6.96
N ARG A 111 8.93 3.58 8.30
CA ARG A 111 9.49 4.66 9.12
C ARG A 111 11.02 4.70 9.00
N ASP A 112 11.59 5.89 8.84
CA ASP A 112 13.04 6.09 8.76
C ASP A 112 13.65 6.00 10.16
N SER A 113 13.88 4.78 10.66
CA SER A 113 14.42 4.59 12.02
C SER A 113 15.94 4.77 12.11
N GLY A 114 16.63 5.17 11.02
CA GLY A 114 18.09 5.38 11.01
C GLY A 114 18.93 4.16 11.40
N ARG A 115 18.30 3.00 11.60
CA ARG A 115 18.91 1.71 11.93
C ARG A 115 18.51 0.72 10.86
N PHE A 116 19.37 -0.27 10.65
CA PHE A 116 19.18 -1.42 9.78
C PHE A 116 18.03 -2.35 10.26
N GLU A 117 16.90 -1.81 10.70
CA GLU A 117 15.66 -2.53 11.04
C GLU A 117 14.88 -2.96 9.77
N HIS A 118 15.53 -2.93 8.61
CA HIS A 118 15.05 -3.47 7.34
C HIS A 118 14.73 -4.98 7.37
N GLU A 119 14.91 -5.65 8.52
CA GLU A 119 14.68 -7.09 8.67
C GLU A 119 13.33 -7.46 9.33
N SER A 120 12.65 -6.54 10.03
CA SER A 120 11.38 -6.91 10.67
C SER A 120 10.26 -6.97 9.62
N LEU A 121 9.68 -8.14 9.41
CA LEU A 121 8.64 -8.36 8.42
C LEU A 121 7.27 -7.90 8.95
N LEU A 122 6.42 -7.29 8.12
CA LEU A 122 5.03 -7.06 8.48
C LEU A 122 4.26 -8.38 8.46
N ASN A 123 3.55 -8.70 9.53
CA ASN A 123 2.57 -9.77 9.51
C ASN A 123 1.23 -9.20 9.00
N PHE A 124 0.73 -9.70 7.88
CA PHE A 124 -0.51 -9.22 7.26
C PHE A 124 -1.74 -10.06 7.60
N ASN A 125 -1.63 -11.11 8.40
CA ASN A 125 -2.73 -12.06 8.67
C ASN A 125 -4.01 -11.36 9.16
N GLU A 126 -3.90 -10.35 10.01
CA GLU A 126 -5.05 -9.57 10.49
C GLU A 126 -5.47 -8.48 9.49
N ILE A 127 -4.52 -7.88 8.78
CA ILE A 127 -4.76 -6.79 7.83
C ILE A 127 -5.59 -7.29 6.64
N VAL A 128 -5.26 -8.47 6.09
CA VAL A 128 -5.95 -9.02 4.91
C VAL A 128 -7.41 -9.41 5.20
N GLU A 129 -7.77 -9.54 6.47
CA GLU A 129 -9.14 -9.85 6.89
C GLU A 129 -10.04 -8.62 7.01
N LEU A 130 -9.45 -7.42 7.01
CA LEU A 130 -10.19 -6.17 7.07
C LEU A 130 -11.01 -5.93 5.78
N GLU A 131 -12.24 -5.44 5.95
CA GLU A 131 -13.08 -5.02 4.81
C GLU A 131 -12.39 -3.90 4.01
N GLN A 132 -11.66 -3.01 4.68
CA GLN A 132 -10.88 -1.95 4.05
C GLN A 132 -9.85 -2.52 3.06
N TRP A 133 -9.18 -3.61 3.44
CA TRP A 133 -8.23 -4.29 2.57
C TRP A 133 -8.92 -4.98 1.40
N LYS A 134 -9.99 -5.72 1.68
CA LYS A 134 -10.77 -6.51 0.70
C LYS A 134 -11.49 -5.64 -0.34
N MET A 135 -11.85 -4.41 0.01
CA MET A 135 -12.60 -3.49 -0.87
C MET A 135 -11.72 -2.49 -1.63
N ALA A 136 -10.51 -2.21 -1.14
CA ALA A 136 -9.58 -1.31 -1.82
C ALA A 136 -9.19 -1.85 -3.21
N LYS A 137 -8.97 -0.93 -4.15
CA LYS A 137 -8.62 -1.22 -5.54
C LYS A 137 -7.13 -1.07 -5.83
N GLU A 138 -6.43 -0.32 -4.99
CA GLU A 138 -5.02 0.01 -5.18
C GLU A 138 -4.24 -0.22 -3.88
N VAL A 139 -3.01 -0.72 -4.00
CA VAL A 139 -2.15 -1.01 -2.86
C VAL A 139 -0.68 -0.72 -3.13
N TYR A 140 0.00 -0.06 -2.20
CA TYR A 140 1.43 0.22 -2.28
C TYR A 140 2.10 -0.07 -0.94
N VAL A 141 2.87 -1.15 -0.88
CA VAL A 141 3.53 -1.61 0.35
C VAL A 141 5.04 -1.70 0.11
N SER A 142 5.77 -0.68 0.58
CA SER A 142 7.24 -0.63 0.49
C SER A 142 7.97 -1.16 1.72
N ARG A 143 7.24 -1.87 2.60
CA ARG A 143 7.77 -2.59 3.75
C ARG A 143 7.58 -4.07 3.56
N ARG A 144 8.64 -4.87 3.73
CA ARG A 144 8.58 -6.30 3.41
C ARG A 144 7.57 -7.03 4.31
N VAL A 145 6.64 -7.74 3.68
CA VAL A 145 5.60 -8.53 4.34
C VAL A 145 6.11 -9.97 4.53
N ALA A 146 5.77 -10.58 5.66
CA ALA A 146 6.02 -11.99 5.92
C ALA A 146 5.27 -12.88 4.91
N ARG A 147 5.51 -14.20 4.97
CA ARG A 147 4.82 -15.14 4.08
C ARG A 147 3.30 -15.01 4.25
N ILE A 148 2.61 -14.74 3.16
CA ILE A 148 1.16 -14.57 3.08
C ILE A 148 0.65 -15.16 1.75
N PRO A 149 -0.54 -15.80 1.70
CA PRO A 149 -1.11 -16.27 0.43
C PRO A 149 -1.34 -15.12 -0.56
N LEU A 150 -0.84 -15.28 -1.79
CA LEU A 150 -0.94 -14.26 -2.83
C LEU A 150 -2.39 -13.99 -3.29
N CYS A 151 -3.33 -14.91 -3.05
CA CYS A 151 -4.74 -14.71 -3.37
C CYS A 151 -5.35 -13.49 -2.66
N HIS A 152 -4.82 -13.07 -1.50
CA HIS A 152 -5.23 -11.87 -0.77
C HIS A 152 -4.88 -10.54 -1.47
N PHE A 153 -4.18 -10.60 -2.61
CA PHE A 153 -3.83 -9.43 -3.43
C PHE A 153 -4.50 -9.46 -4.82
N SER A 154 -5.22 -10.54 -5.13
CA SER A 154 -5.75 -10.79 -6.49
C SER A 154 -6.88 -9.85 -6.91
N HIS A 155 -7.49 -9.13 -5.97
CA HIS A 155 -8.57 -8.18 -6.21
C HIS A 155 -8.08 -6.77 -6.57
N PHE A 156 -6.80 -6.46 -6.31
CA PHE A 156 -6.24 -5.16 -6.64
C PHE A 156 -6.09 -4.98 -8.15
N LEU A 157 -6.44 -3.78 -8.63
CA LEU A 157 -6.30 -3.39 -10.03
C LEU A 157 -4.94 -2.77 -10.32
N VAL A 158 -4.39 -2.08 -9.31
CA VAL A 158 -3.07 -1.45 -9.33
C VAL A 158 -2.33 -1.82 -8.05
N GLY A 159 -1.05 -2.17 -8.11
CA GLY A 159 -0.29 -2.18 -6.87
C GLY A 159 1.19 -2.52 -6.96
N PHE A 160 1.82 -2.38 -5.80
CA PHE A 160 3.21 -2.75 -5.54
C PHE A 160 3.31 -3.35 -4.14
N VAL A 161 3.94 -4.52 -4.00
CA VAL A 161 4.17 -5.15 -2.70
C VAL A 161 5.57 -5.76 -2.61
N MET A 162 6.21 -5.57 -1.47
CA MET A 162 7.44 -6.28 -1.09
C MET A 162 7.11 -7.48 -0.22
N LEU A 163 7.42 -8.69 -0.67
CA LEU A 163 7.13 -9.94 0.02
C LEU A 163 8.40 -10.67 0.42
N LYS A 164 8.39 -11.35 1.56
CA LYS A 164 9.51 -12.20 1.97
C LYS A 164 9.65 -13.39 1.03
N SER A 165 8.54 -14.08 0.77
CA SER A 165 8.54 -15.26 -0.09
C SER A 165 7.28 -15.35 -0.95
N VAL A 166 7.46 -15.93 -2.14
CA VAL A 166 6.37 -16.27 -3.07
C VAL A 166 6.49 -17.73 -3.48
N THR A 167 5.39 -18.31 -3.97
CA THR A 167 5.36 -19.69 -4.48
C THR A 167 4.83 -19.70 -5.92
N LYS A 168 5.13 -20.78 -6.65
CA LYS A 168 4.63 -20.97 -8.01
C LYS A 168 3.11 -20.92 -8.05
N GLU A 169 2.44 -21.60 -7.12
CA GLU A 169 0.98 -21.70 -7.07
C GLU A 169 0.36 -20.32 -6.83
N GLY A 170 0.95 -19.51 -5.94
CA GLY A 170 0.47 -18.16 -5.68
C GLY A 170 0.64 -17.25 -6.90
N MET A 171 1.78 -17.33 -7.59
CA MET A 171 2.05 -16.53 -8.79
C MET A 171 1.16 -16.94 -9.96
N SER A 172 0.92 -18.24 -10.16
CA SER A 172 -0.03 -18.74 -11.16
C SER A 172 -1.46 -18.33 -10.84
N GLY A 173 -1.87 -18.40 -9.57
CA GLY A 173 -3.20 -17.94 -9.14
C GLY A 173 -3.40 -16.44 -9.37
N LEU A 174 -2.38 -15.61 -9.13
CA LEU A 174 -2.43 -14.18 -9.48
C LEU A 174 -2.53 -13.98 -10.99
N LYS A 175 -1.69 -14.66 -11.78
CA LYS A 175 -1.76 -14.61 -13.25
C LYS A 175 -3.18 -14.86 -13.73
N GLU A 176 -3.81 -15.96 -13.30
CA GLU A 176 -5.16 -16.34 -13.74
C GLU A 176 -6.20 -15.27 -13.38
N LYS A 177 -6.13 -14.71 -12.17
CA LYS A 177 -7.05 -13.66 -11.71
C LYS A 177 -6.88 -12.36 -12.48
N PHE A 178 -5.64 -11.94 -12.71
CA PHE A 178 -5.33 -10.72 -13.46
C PHE A 178 -5.67 -10.87 -14.95
N GLN A 179 -5.43 -12.05 -15.53
CA GLN A 179 -5.76 -12.35 -16.93
C GLN A 179 -7.27 -12.29 -17.19
N GLN A 180 -8.09 -12.71 -16.23
CA GLN A 180 -9.55 -12.70 -16.32
C GLN A 180 -10.19 -11.36 -15.96
N SER A 181 -9.46 -10.43 -15.34
CA SER A 181 -10.00 -9.16 -14.85
C SER A 181 -9.91 -8.06 -15.91
N PRO A 182 -11.04 -7.54 -16.42
CA PRO A 182 -11.03 -6.48 -17.44
C PRO A 182 -10.63 -5.11 -16.90
N GLU A 183 -10.73 -4.90 -15.58
CA GLU A 183 -10.35 -3.64 -14.92
C GLU A 183 -8.90 -3.65 -14.42
N PHE A 184 -8.23 -4.81 -14.42
CA PHE A 184 -6.85 -4.95 -13.98
C PHE A 184 -5.91 -4.10 -14.85
N ARG A 185 -4.91 -3.47 -14.23
CA ARG A 185 -3.97 -2.61 -14.94
C ARG A 185 -2.52 -3.02 -14.72
N ASN A 186 -2.03 -3.01 -13.49
CA ASN A 186 -0.62 -3.25 -13.20
C ASN A 186 -0.41 -3.73 -11.75
N PHE A 187 0.39 -4.76 -11.53
CA PHE A 187 0.75 -5.20 -10.19
C PHE A 187 2.19 -5.69 -10.15
N CYS A 188 3.02 -5.06 -9.33
CA CYS A 188 4.43 -5.40 -9.17
C CYS A 188 4.69 -6.08 -7.82
N ILE A 189 5.47 -7.15 -7.86
CA ILE A 189 5.86 -7.96 -6.71
C ILE A 189 7.37 -8.00 -6.64
N ASP A 190 7.90 -7.39 -5.58
CA ASP A 190 9.27 -7.57 -5.12
C ASP A 190 9.31 -8.73 -4.13
N TYR A 191 10.27 -9.65 -4.29
CA TYR A 191 10.39 -10.82 -3.43
C TYR A 191 11.83 -11.10 -3.04
N SER A 192 12.04 -11.70 -1.86
CA SER A 192 13.37 -12.17 -1.44
C SER A 192 13.60 -13.66 -1.68
N GLU A 193 12.56 -14.48 -1.59
CA GLU A 193 12.66 -15.94 -1.68
C GLU A 193 11.62 -16.50 -2.65
N PHE A 194 12.07 -17.27 -3.63
CA PHE A 194 11.20 -17.98 -4.58
C PHE A 194 11.83 -19.32 -4.95
N GLN A 195 11.52 -20.36 -4.18
CA GLN A 195 12.13 -21.69 -4.33
C GLN A 195 11.77 -22.34 -5.68
N ASP A 196 10.53 -22.19 -6.13
CA ASP A 196 10.01 -22.79 -7.36
C ASP A 196 10.10 -21.87 -8.58
N MET A 197 11.07 -20.94 -8.61
CA MET A 197 11.17 -19.95 -9.67
C MET A 197 11.31 -20.59 -11.05
N ASP A 198 12.25 -21.51 -11.24
CA ASP A 198 12.48 -22.15 -12.54
C ASP A 198 11.24 -22.91 -13.03
N ASN A 199 10.53 -23.56 -12.09
CA ASN A 199 9.27 -24.26 -12.36
C ASN A 199 8.15 -23.29 -12.76
N PHE A 200 8.09 -22.10 -12.15
CA PHE A 200 7.16 -21.05 -12.52
C PHE A 200 7.50 -20.49 -13.90
N LEU A 201 8.76 -20.09 -14.14
CA LEU A 201 9.23 -19.56 -15.42
C LEU A 201 8.98 -20.55 -16.58
N THR A 202 9.25 -21.84 -16.36
CA THR A 202 8.95 -22.90 -17.34
C THR A 202 7.45 -23.00 -17.62
N SER A 203 6.61 -22.86 -16.59
CA SER A 203 5.15 -22.92 -16.74
C SER A 203 4.53 -21.71 -17.46
N LEU A 204 5.27 -20.60 -17.59
CA LEU A 204 4.82 -19.44 -18.35
C LEU A 204 4.94 -19.63 -19.88
N GLY A 205 5.61 -20.68 -20.35
CA GLY A 205 5.73 -21.00 -21.77
C GLY A 205 6.72 -20.10 -22.53
N PRO A 206 6.53 -19.87 -23.85
CA PRO A 206 7.43 -19.09 -24.69
C PRO A 206 7.72 -17.70 -24.12
N VAL A 207 9.00 -17.44 -23.87
CA VAL A 207 9.50 -16.16 -23.39
C VAL A 207 9.93 -15.29 -24.57
N HIS A 208 9.61 -14.01 -24.51
CA HIS A 208 10.24 -12.98 -25.31
C HIS A 208 11.39 -12.37 -24.50
N GLU A 209 12.63 -12.64 -24.91
CA GLU A 209 13.83 -12.16 -24.24
C GLU A 209 14.38 -10.92 -24.95
N PHE A 210 14.60 -9.84 -24.18
CA PHE A 210 15.28 -8.64 -24.67
C PHE A 210 16.39 -8.26 -23.69
N VAL A 211 17.65 -8.49 -24.08
CA VAL A 211 18.86 -8.20 -23.29
C VAL A 211 18.87 -8.91 -21.93
N LYS A 212 18.32 -8.28 -20.88
CA LYS A 212 18.22 -8.78 -19.49
C LYS A 212 16.78 -8.83 -18.99
N GLU A 213 15.82 -8.69 -19.91
CA GLU A 213 14.40 -8.68 -19.61
C GLU A 213 13.77 -9.95 -20.16
N LYS A 214 12.95 -10.61 -19.35
CA LYS A 214 12.10 -11.71 -19.80
C LYS A 214 10.65 -11.27 -19.73
N LYS A 215 9.93 -11.40 -20.84
CA LYS A 215 8.52 -11.05 -20.93
C LYS A 215 7.70 -12.22 -21.47
N TRP A 216 6.50 -12.40 -20.94
CA TRP A 216 5.51 -13.35 -21.42
C TRP A 216 4.20 -12.62 -21.70
N PHE A 217 3.47 -13.03 -22.73
CA PHE A 217 2.22 -12.42 -23.13
C PHE A 217 1.11 -13.46 -23.20
N PHE A 218 -0.06 -13.11 -22.66
CA PHE A 218 -1.24 -13.98 -22.56
C PHE A 218 -2.48 -13.23 -23.04
N ARG A 219 -3.38 -13.94 -23.71
CA ARG A 219 -4.68 -13.39 -24.13
C ARG A 219 -5.52 -13.05 -22.91
N THR A 220 -6.34 -12.01 -23.03
CA THR A 220 -7.36 -11.69 -22.03
C THR A 220 -8.74 -11.83 -22.67
N PRO A 221 -9.83 -11.79 -21.89
CA PRO A 221 -11.18 -11.72 -22.45
C PRO A 221 -11.43 -10.52 -23.39
N ASN A 222 -10.57 -9.50 -23.35
CA ASN A 222 -10.58 -8.39 -24.28
C ASN A 222 -9.55 -8.65 -25.40
N ASP A 223 -10.01 -8.80 -26.64
CA ASP A 223 -9.17 -9.12 -27.80
C ASP A 223 -8.13 -8.05 -28.17
N ASP A 224 -8.37 -6.81 -27.76
CA ASP A 224 -7.47 -5.67 -27.98
C ASP A 224 -6.35 -5.61 -26.93
N LYS A 225 -6.47 -6.39 -25.85
CA LYS A 225 -5.53 -6.37 -24.72
C LYS A 225 -4.89 -7.73 -24.45
N CYS A 226 -3.68 -7.69 -23.92
CA CYS A 226 -3.00 -8.86 -23.39
C CYS A 226 -2.53 -8.62 -21.96
N LEU A 227 -2.40 -9.70 -21.20
CA LEU A 227 -1.68 -9.68 -19.94
C LEU A 227 -0.20 -9.93 -20.26
N SER A 228 0.65 -9.00 -19.85
CA SER A 228 2.09 -9.15 -19.85
C SER A 228 2.58 -9.53 -18.46
N ILE A 229 3.57 -10.42 -18.40
CA ILE A 229 4.38 -10.67 -17.21
C ILE A 229 5.80 -10.29 -17.56
N PHE A 230 6.37 -9.35 -16.83
CA PHE A 230 7.74 -8.93 -16.96
C PHE A 230 8.53 -9.39 -15.74
N TYR A 231 9.67 -10.03 -15.96
CA TYR A 231 10.63 -10.37 -14.93
C TYR A 231 11.87 -9.47 -15.04
N ASP A 232 12.05 -8.62 -14.03
CA ASP A 232 13.24 -7.79 -13.82
C ASP A 232 14.28 -8.59 -13.04
N LEU A 233 15.25 -9.14 -13.79
CA LEU A 233 16.34 -9.96 -13.25
C LEU A 233 17.19 -9.23 -12.19
N PRO A 234 17.71 -8.00 -12.44
CA PRO A 234 18.46 -7.24 -11.44
C PRO A 234 17.73 -6.97 -10.12
N ASN A 235 16.44 -6.67 -10.19
CA ASN A 235 15.68 -6.23 -9.01
C ASN A 235 14.91 -7.36 -8.32
N HIS A 236 14.89 -8.58 -8.89
CA HIS A 236 14.08 -9.69 -8.41
C HIS A 236 12.59 -9.31 -8.30
N GLN A 237 12.04 -8.75 -9.38
CA GLN A 237 10.66 -8.27 -9.43
C GLN A 237 9.88 -8.89 -10.57
N PHE A 238 8.63 -9.29 -10.30
CA PHE A 238 7.65 -9.61 -11.34
C PHE A 238 6.64 -8.48 -11.45
N THR A 239 6.43 -7.98 -12.66
CA THR A 239 5.35 -7.03 -12.97
C THR A 239 4.33 -7.70 -13.88
N PHE A 240 3.09 -7.77 -13.42
CA PHE A 240 1.93 -8.12 -14.22
C PHE A 240 1.35 -6.82 -14.77
N ALA A 241 1.08 -6.72 -16.06
CA ALA A 241 0.46 -5.52 -16.62
C ALA A 241 -0.46 -5.86 -17.79
N GLN A 242 -1.66 -5.29 -17.79
CA GLN A 242 -2.53 -5.32 -18.96
C GLN A 242 -2.06 -4.24 -19.93
N ILE A 243 -1.76 -4.62 -21.16
CA ILE A 243 -1.26 -3.72 -22.21
C ILE A 243 -2.12 -3.86 -23.47
N GLU A 244 -2.16 -2.80 -24.29
CA GLU A 244 -2.75 -2.89 -25.61
C GLU A 244 -1.90 -3.83 -26.49
N LYS A 245 -2.57 -4.65 -27.29
CA LYS A 245 -1.94 -5.68 -28.12
C LYS A 245 -0.99 -5.08 -29.17
N GLU A 246 -1.23 -3.84 -29.58
CA GLU A 246 -0.33 -3.09 -30.48
C GLU A 246 1.06 -2.82 -29.89
N PHE A 247 1.21 -2.87 -28.56
CA PHE A 247 2.50 -2.71 -27.88
C PHE A 247 3.25 -4.05 -27.71
N VAL A 248 2.66 -5.17 -28.14
CA VAL A 248 3.33 -6.47 -28.13
C VAL A 248 4.34 -6.52 -29.28
N PRO A 249 5.62 -6.90 -29.03
CA PRO A 249 6.60 -7.09 -30.10
C PRO A 249 6.11 -8.08 -31.16
N GLY A 250 6.34 -7.78 -32.44
CA GLY A 250 5.82 -8.60 -33.55
C GLY A 250 6.39 -10.02 -33.62
N ASP A 251 7.52 -10.28 -32.97
CA ASP A 251 8.17 -11.58 -32.82
C ASP A 251 7.82 -12.30 -31.52
N ALA A 252 7.01 -11.69 -30.64
CA ALA A 252 6.56 -12.30 -29.41
C ALA A 252 5.34 -13.22 -29.63
N VAL A 253 5.25 -14.30 -28.86
CA VAL A 253 4.12 -15.22 -28.87
C VAL A 253 3.08 -14.77 -27.84
N ILE A 254 1.85 -14.51 -28.29
CA ILE A 254 0.70 -14.30 -27.40
C ILE A 254 0.01 -15.65 -27.16
N GLN A 255 0.14 -16.13 -25.94
CA GLN A 255 -0.36 -17.43 -25.50
C GLN A 255 -1.83 -17.34 -25.07
N ASP A 256 -2.54 -18.47 -25.08
CA ASP A 256 -3.89 -18.54 -24.49
C ASP A 256 -3.87 -18.43 -22.96
#